data_AF-A0A1H0UZY2-F1
#
_entry.id   AF-A0A1H0UZY2-F1
#
_cell.length_a   1.000
_cell.length_b   1.000
_cell.length_c   1.000
_cell.angle_alpha   90.00
_cell.angle_beta   90.00
_cell.angle_gamma   90.00
#
_symmetry.space_group_name_H-M   'P 1'
#
loop_
_entity.id
_entity.type
_entity.pdbx_description
1 polymer ?
#
loop_
_entity_poly.entity_id
_entity_poly.type
_entity_poly.pdbx_seq_one_letter_code
_entity_poly.pdbx_strand_id
1 'polypeptide(L)'
;MPLTEKDIVALKKLIKDRVDNYPDLDSMVAAGSLSYKSGWYEANSKEAHDAIVQYATSIRVSKEGRAQIKVAKQSKRLRALAERL
;
A
#
# COMPACT_ATOMS: atom_id res chain seq x y z
N MET A 1 -16.26 2.98 -24.54
CA MET A 1 -15.44 1.88 -25.10
C MET A 1 -15.56 0.68 -24.19
N PRO A 2 -15.86 -0.52 -24.70
CA PRO A 2 -15.80 -1.74 -23.90
C PRO A 2 -14.35 -2.08 -23.55
N LEU A 3 -14.12 -2.73 -22.40
CA LEU A 3 -12.81 -3.25 -22.03
C LEU A 3 -12.43 -4.39 -22.98
N THR A 4 -11.17 -4.41 -23.44
CA THR A 4 -10.64 -5.49 -24.26
C THR A 4 -10.16 -6.66 -23.39
N GLU A 5 -9.93 -7.83 -23.99
CA GLU A 5 -9.32 -8.98 -23.29
C GLU A 5 -7.96 -8.64 -22.68
N LYS A 6 -7.16 -7.81 -23.37
CA LYS A 6 -5.86 -7.34 -22.87
C LYS A 6 -6.03 -6.48 -21.61
N ASP A 7 -7.04 -5.61 -21.58
CA ASP A 7 -7.33 -4.79 -20.40
C ASP A 7 -7.74 -5.65 -19.21
N ILE A 8 -8.53 -6.71 -19.45
CA ILE A 8 -8.95 -7.65 -18.40
C ILE A 8 -7.73 -8.41 -17.84
N VAL A 9 -6.83 -8.90 -18.70
CA VAL A 9 -5.59 -9.57 -18.24
C VAL A 9 -4.72 -8.62 -17.44
N ALA A 10 -4.55 -7.37 -17.91
CA ALA A 10 -3.78 -6.36 -17.20
C ALA A 10 -4.37 -6.03 -15.82
N LEU A 11 -5.69 -5.91 -15.71
CA LEU A 11 -6.38 -5.68 -14.44
C LEU A 11 -6.20 -6.85 -13.46
N LYS A 12 -6.32 -8.10 -13.95
CA LYS A 12 -6.10 -9.28 -13.13
C LYS A 12 -4.67 -9.33 -12.58
N LYS A 13 -3.69 -9.01 -13.42
CA LYS A 13 -2.29 -8.91 -13.03
C LYS A 13 -2.08 -7.84 -11.96
N LEU A 14 -2.65 -6.65 -12.16
CA LEU A 14 -2.56 -5.54 -11.20
C LEU A 14 -3.13 -5.93 -9.82
N ILE A 15 -4.24 -6.68 -9.79
CA ILE A 15 -4.83 -7.16 -8.54
C ILE A 15 -3.88 -8.13 -7.81
N LYS A 16 -3.32 -9.10 -8.53
CA LYS A 16 -2.34 -10.05 -7.96
C LYS A 16 -1.11 -9.32 -7.43
N ASP A 17 -0.50 -8.48 -8.27
CA ASP A 17 0.69 -7.72 -7.91
C ASP A 17 0.44 -6.84 -6.67
N ARG A 18 -0.74 -6.24 -6.54
CA ARG A 18 -1.09 -5.41 -5.37
C ARG A 18 -1.30 -6.22 -4.09
N VAL A 19 -1.76 -7.47 -4.19
CA VAL A 19 -1.94 -8.35 -3.02
C VAL A 19 -0.61 -8.94 -2.59
N ASP A 20 0.16 -9.45 -3.54
CA ASP A 20 1.41 -10.18 -3.28
C ASP A 20 2.53 -9.24 -2.82
N ASN A 21 2.55 -7.99 -3.31
CA ASN A 21 3.55 -6.99 -2.94
C ASN A 21 3.06 -6.02 -1.86
N TYR A 22 2.05 -6.38 -1.07
CA TYR A 22 1.62 -5.53 0.04
C TYR A 22 2.73 -5.47 1.11
N PRO A 23 3.18 -4.28 1.54
CA PRO A 23 4.30 -4.15 2.47
C PRO A 23 3.97 -4.71 3.85
N ASP A 24 4.92 -5.41 4.46
CA ASP A 24 4.83 -5.81 5.86
C ASP A 24 5.07 -4.59 6.77
N LEU A 25 3.98 -3.87 7.06
CA LEU A 25 4.01 -2.64 7.86
C LEU A 25 4.54 -2.88 9.28
N ASP A 26 4.26 -4.03 9.88
CA ASP A 26 4.67 -4.33 11.26
C ASP A 26 6.17 -4.57 11.33
N SER A 27 6.72 -5.35 10.40
CA SER A 27 8.16 -5.54 10.27
C SER A 27 8.89 -4.24 9.92
N MET A 28 8.32 -3.40 9.05
CA MET A 28 8.91 -2.10 8.71
C MET A 28 8.91 -1.11 9.90
N VAL A 29 7.91 -1.17 10.78
CA VAL A 29 7.90 -0.40 12.03
C VAL A 29 8.93 -0.95 13.01
N ALA A 30 9.02 -2.27 13.18
CA ALA A 30 10.00 -2.90 14.05
C ALA A 30 11.46 -2.63 13.61
N ALA A 31 11.70 -2.56 12.30
CA ALA A 31 12.99 -2.20 11.72
C ALA A 31 13.32 -0.70 11.81
N GLY A 32 12.38 0.14 12.25
CA GLY A 32 12.55 1.60 12.32
C GLY A 32 12.45 2.32 10.97
N SER A 33 12.08 1.62 9.89
CA SER A 33 11.86 2.23 8.57
C SER A 33 10.57 3.04 8.51
N LEU A 34 9.58 2.68 9.35
CA LEU A 34 8.33 3.40 9.52
C LEU A 34 8.13 3.76 11.01
N SER A 35 7.57 4.95 11.24
CA SER A 35 7.05 5.34 12.55
C SER A 35 5.52 5.31 12.52
N TYR A 36 4.88 4.60 13.45
CA TYR A 36 3.42 4.55 13.54
C TYR A 36 2.89 5.42 14.66
N LYS A 37 1.99 6.37 14.34
CA LYS A 37 1.38 7.27 15.32
C LYS A 37 -0.09 7.55 15.00
N SER A 38 -0.98 7.13 15.90
CA SER A 38 -2.43 7.43 15.83
C SER A 38 -3.08 7.05 14.49
N GLY A 39 -2.73 5.90 13.92
CA GLY A 39 -3.27 5.44 12.63
C GLY A 39 -2.55 5.98 11.40
N TRP A 40 -1.43 6.68 11.57
CA TRP A 40 -0.61 7.22 10.49
C TRP A 40 0.78 6.62 10.51
N TYR A 41 1.32 6.35 9.32
CA TYR A 41 2.70 5.95 9.12
C TYR A 41 3.52 7.15 8.64
N GLU A 42 4.72 7.30 9.17
CA GLU A 42 5.71 8.26 8.74
C GLU A 42 6.93 7.48 8.27
N ALA A 43 7.33 7.67 7.02
CA ALA A 43 8.47 6.97 6.46
C ALA A 43 9.77 7.67 6.81
N ASN A 44 10.73 6.90 7.32
CA ASN A 44 12.06 7.40 7.71
C ASN A 44 13.08 7.27 6.56
N SER A 45 12.72 6.60 5.46
CA SER A 45 13.52 6.50 4.24
C SER A 45 12.66 6.62 2.98
N LYS A 46 13.31 6.89 1.84
CA LYS A 46 12.63 7.00 0.55
C LYS A 46 12.02 5.66 0.13
N GLU A 47 12.74 4.57 0.38
CA GLU A 47 12.31 3.20 0.06
C GLU A 47 11.04 2.84 0.84
N ALA A 48 11.00 3.21 2.13
CA ALA A 48 9.83 2.98 2.96
C ALA A 48 8.63 3.82 2.50
N HIS A 49 8.87 5.06 2.06
CA HIS A 49 7.85 5.91 1.48
C HIS A 49 7.29 5.31 0.18
N ASP A 50 8.16 4.92 -0.75
CA ASP A 50 7.78 4.36 -2.04
C ASP A 50 7.03 3.03 -1.89
N ALA A 51 7.37 2.23 -0.87
CA ALA A 51 6.66 1.00 -0.52
C ALA A 51 5.21 1.24 -0.05
N ILE A 52 4.97 2.30 0.75
CA ILE A 52 3.63 2.54 1.33
C ILE A 52 2.75 3.49 0.52
N VAL A 53 3.33 4.37 -0.30
CA VAL A 53 2.58 5.42 -1.02
C VAL A 53 1.57 4.84 -2.02
N GLN A 54 1.89 3.69 -2.63
CA GLN A 54 0.99 2.97 -3.54
C GLN A 54 -0.29 2.46 -2.85
N TYR A 55 -0.25 2.37 -1.52
CA TYR A 55 -1.33 1.93 -0.65
C TYR A 55 -1.90 3.09 0.18
N ALA A 56 -1.51 4.34 -0.09
CA ALA A 56 -2.00 5.51 0.59
C ALA A 56 -3.49 5.74 0.33
N THR A 57 -4.22 6.01 1.41
CA THR A 57 -5.64 6.42 1.40
C THR A 57 -5.80 7.88 1.79
N SER A 58 -4.82 8.43 2.51
CA SER A 58 -4.80 9.84 2.91
C SER A 58 -3.35 10.24 3.19
N ILE A 59 -3.02 11.49 2.90
CA ILE A 59 -1.71 12.08 3.16
C ILE A 59 -1.94 13.39 3.92
N ARG A 60 -1.11 13.64 4.94
CA ARG A 60 -1.06 14.94 5.63
C ARG A 60 0.37 15.27 5.99
N VAL A 61 0.61 16.54 6.35
CA VAL A 61 1.91 17.01 6.84
C VAL A 61 1.79 17.28 8.34
N SER A 62 2.74 16.77 9.12
CA SER A 62 2.82 17.03 10.56
C SER A 62 3.26 18.47 10.83
N LYS A 63 3.12 18.93 12.08
CA LYS A 63 3.64 20.26 12.49
C LYS A 63 5.16 20.39 12.30
N GLU A 64 5.86 19.26 12.27
CA GLU A 64 7.31 19.16 12.07
C GLU A 64 7.69 19.08 10.57
N GLY A 65 6.71 19.26 9.67
CA GLY A 65 6.94 19.22 8.22
C GLY A 65 7.08 17.82 7.63
N ARG A 66 6.80 16.77 8.41
CA ARG A 66 6.96 15.38 7.96
C ARG A 66 5.69 14.83 7.32
N ALA A 67 5.85 14.06 6.25
CA ALA A 67 4.74 13.42 5.55
C ALA A 67 4.21 12.23 6.36
N GLN A 68 2.91 12.24 6.63
CA GLN A 68 2.19 11.17 7.31
C GLN A 68 1.18 10.56 6.34
N ILE A 69 1.24 9.23 6.20
CA ILE A 69 0.47 8.46 5.23
C ILE A 69 -0.43 7.48 5.97
N LYS A 70 -1.71 7.49 5.62
CA LYS A 70 -2.68 6.49 6.08
C LYS A 70 -2.72 5.36 5.06
N VAL A 71 -2.30 4.17 5.45
CA VAL A 71 -2.21 3.01 4.54
C VAL A 71 -3.51 2.20 4.61
N ALA A 72 -4.04 1.80 3.44
CA ALA A 72 -5.18 0.90 3.36
C ALA A 72 -4.82 -0.45 3.98
N LYS A 73 -5.63 -0.96 4.92
CA LYS A 73 -5.42 -2.31 5.46
C LYS A 73 -5.52 -3.38 4.36
N GLN A 74 -4.79 -4.48 4.52
CA GLN A 74 -4.95 -5.66 3.67
C GLN A 74 -6.41 -6.11 3.64
N SER A 75 -6.99 -6.17 2.44
CA SER A 75 -8.37 -6.61 2.24
C SER A 75 -8.43 -8.13 2.06
N LYS A 76 -9.07 -8.83 3.01
CA LYS A 76 -9.33 -10.27 2.90
C LYS A 76 -10.10 -10.64 1.63
N ARG A 77 -11.03 -9.76 1.21
CA ARG A 77 -11.82 -9.95 -0.03
C ARG A 77 -10.95 -9.82 -1.28
N LEU A 78 -10.03 -8.86 -1.29
CA LEU A 78 -9.12 -8.66 -2.43
C LEU A 78 -8.15 -9.84 -2.55
N ARG A 79 -7.65 -10.36 -1.43
CA ARG A 79 -6.81 -11.56 -1.40
C ARG A 79 -7.56 -12.80 -1.94
N ALA A 80 -8.77 -13.05 -1.45
CA ALA A 80 -9.59 -14.16 -1.95
C ALA A 80 -9.95 -14.02 -3.44
N LEU A 81 -10.06 -12.79 -3.94
CA LEU A 81 -10.21 -12.55 -5.38
C LEU A 81 -8.93 -12.91 -6.13
N ALA A 82 -7.77 -12.43 -5.68
CA ALA A 82 -6.48 -12.70 -6.32
C ALA A 82 -6.15 -14.21 -6.40
N GLU A 83 -6.52 -14.99 -5.39
CA GLU A 83 -6.38 -16.45 -5.36
C GLU A 83 -7.25 -17.18 -6.40
N ARG A 84 -8.32 -16.52 -6.91
CA ARG A 84 -9.25 -17.08 -7.92
C ARG A 84 -8.96 -16.60 -9.35
N LEU A 85 -8.06 -15.63 -9.50
CA LEU A 85 -7.63 -15.07 -10.78
C LEU A 85 -6.48 -15.86 -11.39
#